data_AF-A0A7C6A1G3-F1
#
_entry.id   AF-A0A7C6A1G3-F1
#
_cell.length_a   1.000
_cell.length_b   1.000
_cell.length_c   1.000
_cell.angle_alpha   90.00
_cell.angle_beta   90.00
_cell.angle_gamma   90.00
#
_symmetry.space_group_name_H-M   'P 1'
#
loop_
_entity.id
_entity.type
_entity.pdbx_description
1 polymer ?
#
loop_
_entity_poly.entity_id
_entity_poly.type
_entity_poly.pdbx_seq_one_letter_code
_entity_poly.pdbx_strand_id
1 'polypeptide(L)'
;MLTKHGRCWLAGVAFAGALVASPPRPPEVFHTHERCFACHNQLAGPAGQDISFGFEWSATMMANSARDPYWQAGVRRETLDHPSAASAIEAECSICHMPMARYEAVLAGGQGRVFAHTKFDPGVRADRLAADGVSCSLCHQIAPEKLGTRESFVGRFVIAGATGGLRTAFGPVAVDAGRARIMSSSSGFRPTEAKHIRHSELCASCHTLLTHSLDAAGKPVGEFPEQVPYLEWLHSAYREAMSCQACHMPLVRGPAPIASVLVNLRDEVSRHSFPGGNFFLQRLLNRFRGELAVSALPAQLERSAEGTIEHLGREAARLTIEDAGVRENRLQAVIRIENLAGHKLPTAYPSRRAWLHVKVSDAGGRILFESGALNPDGSIQGNDNDLDPRRYEQHYEEINSPEQVQIYEAIMGDPSGVPTTGLLTAVRYLKDNRLLPRGFDKSSAEKEVAVWGTAVGDRNFIGGSDRVRLAIKLPGEQGSVRIEVALWYQPVAYRWAANLSEYQAFEPQRIWRYFRLLAQGSAVKLAQAVLVR
;
A
#
# COMPACT_ATOMS: atom_id res chain seq x y z
N MET A 1 -87.77 36.50 21.83
CA MET A 1 -87.80 35.72 23.09
C MET A 1 -86.56 34.85 23.13
N LEU A 2 -85.79 34.98 24.21
CA LEU A 2 -84.41 34.48 24.36
C LEU A 2 -84.33 32.94 24.41
N THR A 3 -83.38 32.38 23.67
CA THR A 3 -82.90 31.00 23.85
C THR A 3 -81.53 31.02 24.56
N LYS A 4 -81.44 30.22 25.63
CA LYS A 4 -80.31 30.11 26.58
C LYS A 4 -79.08 29.43 25.95
N HIS A 5 -77.91 29.87 26.37
CA HIS A 5 -76.61 29.24 26.12
C HIS A 5 -75.90 28.91 27.44
N GLY A 6 -75.12 27.81 27.42
CA GLY A 6 -74.05 27.50 28.37
C GLY A 6 -74.34 26.29 29.27
N ARG A 7 -73.41 25.37 29.56
CA ARG A 7 -72.00 25.16 29.18
C ARG A 7 -71.71 23.68 29.52
N CYS A 8 -71.00 22.96 28.65
CA CYS A 8 -70.49 21.61 28.94
C CYS A 8 -69.00 21.71 29.29
N TRP A 9 -68.58 21.14 30.42
CA TRP A 9 -67.18 21.09 30.87
C TRP A 9 -66.53 19.81 30.35
N LEU A 10 -65.48 19.94 29.55
CA LEU A 10 -64.58 18.85 29.14
C LEU A 10 -63.26 19.00 29.90
N ALA A 11 -62.93 18.01 30.73
CA ALA A 11 -61.64 17.91 31.42
C ALA A 11 -60.56 17.45 30.42
N GLY A 12 -59.52 18.27 30.25
CA GLY A 12 -58.38 17.98 29.39
C GLY A 12 -57.37 17.07 30.09
N VAL A 13 -56.99 15.97 29.43
CA VAL A 13 -55.84 15.14 29.79
C VAL A 13 -54.60 15.75 29.15
N ALA A 14 -53.65 16.20 29.98
CA ALA A 14 -52.37 16.71 29.53
C ALA A 14 -51.41 15.53 29.25
N PHE A 15 -51.00 15.34 27.99
CA PHE A 15 -49.88 14.48 27.65
C PHE A 15 -48.56 15.22 27.91
N ALA A 16 -47.83 14.79 28.94
CA ALA A 16 -46.44 15.17 29.14
C ALA A 16 -45.58 14.45 28.08
N GLY A 17 -45.19 15.18 27.04
CA GLY A 17 -44.21 14.69 26.06
C GLY A 17 -42.84 14.57 26.71
N ALA A 18 -42.36 13.35 26.90
CA ALA A 18 -40.97 13.10 27.25
C ALA A 18 -40.10 13.53 26.06
N LEU A 19 -39.28 14.58 26.26
CA LEU A 19 -38.22 14.96 25.34
C LEU A 19 -37.21 13.80 25.26
N VAL A 20 -37.33 12.99 24.22
CA VAL A 20 -36.26 12.06 23.83
C VAL A 20 -35.08 12.94 23.41
N ALA A 21 -34.07 13.01 24.27
CA ALA A 21 -32.82 13.68 23.93
C ALA A 21 -32.25 13.04 22.67
N SER A 22 -32.06 13.83 21.62
CA SER A 22 -31.34 13.39 20.43
C SER A 22 -29.98 12.84 20.86
N PRO A 23 -29.51 11.71 20.29
CA PRO A 23 -28.18 11.21 20.58
C PRO A 23 -27.16 12.34 20.31
N PRO A 24 -26.11 12.48 21.14
CA PRO A 24 -25.11 13.51 20.94
C PRO A 24 -24.57 13.41 19.52
N ARG A 25 -24.49 14.55 18.80
CA ARG A 25 -23.88 14.59 17.48
C ARG A 25 -22.47 14.01 17.60
N PRO A 26 -22.06 13.09 16.71
CA PRO A 26 -20.70 12.58 16.74
C PRO A 26 -19.71 13.75 16.67
N PRO A 27 -18.64 13.72 17.46
CA PRO A 27 -17.66 14.79 17.44
C PRO A 27 -17.07 14.94 16.03
N GLU A 28 -17.12 16.14 15.48
CA GLU A 28 -16.50 16.45 14.18
C GLU A 28 -14.98 16.58 14.40
N VAL A 29 -14.27 15.47 14.17
CA VAL A 29 -12.81 15.39 14.32
C VAL A 29 -12.12 15.72 13.02
N PHE A 30 -12.70 15.28 11.90
CA PHE A 30 -12.09 15.40 10.59
C PHE A 30 -12.90 16.29 9.66
N HIS A 31 -12.22 16.86 8.68
CA HIS A 31 -12.82 17.50 7.52
C HIS A 31 -12.35 16.79 6.26
N THR A 32 -13.21 16.74 5.25
CA THR A 32 -12.83 16.24 3.93
C THR A 32 -11.80 17.16 3.27
N HIS A 33 -11.09 16.62 2.29
CA HIS A 33 -9.99 17.26 1.56
C HIS A 33 -10.40 18.57 0.90
N GLU A 34 -11.68 18.72 0.52
CA GLU A 34 -12.24 19.94 -0.09
C GLU A 34 -11.95 21.19 0.76
N ARG A 35 -11.96 21.04 2.10
CA ARG A 35 -11.64 22.12 3.04
C ARG A 35 -10.20 22.62 2.90
N CYS A 36 -9.28 21.73 2.53
CA CYS A 36 -7.86 22.00 2.35
C CYS A 36 -7.55 22.50 0.94
N PHE A 37 -8.25 21.96 -0.07
CA PHE A 37 -8.02 22.26 -1.48
C PHE A 37 -8.21 23.74 -1.82
N ALA A 38 -9.07 24.44 -1.07
CA ALA A 38 -9.31 25.88 -1.24
C ALA A 38 -8.02 26.73 -1.16
N CYS A 39 -7.00 26.27 -0.45
CA CYS A 39 -5.74 27.00 -0.29
C CYS A 39 -4.50 26.19 -0.72
N HIS A 40 -4.56 24.85 -0.73
CA HIS A 40 -3.42 23.97 -1.02
C HIS A 40 -3.39 23.41 -2.45
N ASN A 41 -4.27 23.90 -3.33
CA ASN A 41 -4.23 23.64 -4.77
C ASN A 41 -3.93 24.92 -5.57
N GLN A 42 -3.79 24.75 -6.89
CA GLN A 42 -3.36 25.78 -7.83
C GLN A 42 -1.97 26.31 -7.49
N LEU A 43 -1.10 25.38 -7.05
CA LEU A 43 0.28 25.68 -6.70
C LEU A 43 1.18 25.37 -7.90
N ALA A 44 1.99 26.34 -8.29
CA ALA A 44 3.01 26.17 -9.32
C ALA A 44 4.41 26.19 -8.69
N GLY A 45 5.23 25.22 -9.06
CA GLY A 45 6.64 25.18 -8.71
C GLY A 45 7.48 26.14 -9.56
N PRO A 46 8.78 26.28 -9.26
CA PRO A 46 9.68 27.21 -9.95
C PRO A 46 9.76 27.05 -11.47
N ALA A 47 9.55 25.84 -11.99
CA ALA A 47 9.57 25.55 -13.43
C ALA A 47 8.16 25.57 -14.05
N GLY A 48 7.16 26.12 -13.34
CA GLY A 48 5.77 26.18 -13.79
C GLY A 48 5.01 24.84 -13.69
N GLN A 49 5.63 23.81 -13.11
CA GLN A 49 4.99 22.52 -12.90
C GLN A 49 3.93 22.59 -11.78
N ASP A 50 2.82 21.87 -11.94
CA ASP A 50 1.80 21.76 -10.90
C ASP A 50 2.32 20.96 -9.70
N ILE A 51 2.30 21.58 -8.52
CA ILE A 51 2.69 21.01 -7.22
C ILE A 51 1.53 21.05 -6.22
N SER A 52 0.29 21.14 -6.72
CA SER A 52 -0.92 21.17 -5.90
C SER A 52 -1.04 19.90 -5.06
N PHE A 53 -0.94 20.04 -3.73
CA PHE A 53 -0.92 18.88 -2.83
C PHE A 53 -2.17 18.02 -2.95
N GLY A 54 -3.32 18.65 -3.13
CA GLY A 54 -4.59 17.95 -3.28
C GLY A 54 -4.70 17.14 -4.57
N PHE A 55 -4.17 17.65 -5.68
CA PHE A 55 -4.15 16.94 -6.95
C PHE A 55 -3.13 15.80 -6.98
N GLU A 56 -1.99 15.96 -6.32
CA GLU A 56 -1.03 14.89 -6.14
C GLU A 56 -1.62 13.78 -5.26
N TRP A 57 -2.16 14.16 -4.10
CA TRP A 57 -2.76 13.23 -3.14
C TRP A 57 -3.94 12.46 -3.72
N SER A 58 -4.87 13.12 -4.42
CA SER A 58 -6.12 12.50 -4.90
C SER A 58 -5.88 11.33 -5.86
N ALA A 59 -4.75 11.33 -6.56
CA ALA A 59 -4.34 10.27 -7.48
C ALA A 59 -3.58 9.11 -6.80
N THR A 60 -3.28 9.21 -5.51
CA THR A 60 -2.54 8.17 -4.76
C THR A 60 -3.45 7.07 -4.24
N MET A 61 -2.83 5.96 -3.81
CA MET A 61 -3.56 4.91 -3.09
C MET A 61 -4.05 5.37 -1.71
N MET A 62 -3.51 6.44 -1.12
CA MET A 62 -3.99 6.97 0.17
C MET A 62 -5.39 7.59 0.03
N ALA A 63 -5.59 8.42 -1.00
CA ALA A 63 -6.91 9.00 -1.30
C ALA A 63 -7.94 7.96 -1.79
N ASN A 64 -7.45 6.82 -2.29
CA ASN A 64 -8.27 5.76 -2.85
C ASN A 64 -8.26 4.49 -1.98
N SER A 65 -7.81 4.58 -0.72
CA SER A 65 -7.64 3.42 0.16
C SER A 65 -8.94 2.66 0.41
N ALA A 66 -10.05 3.39 0.53
CA ALA A 66 -11.39 2.83 0.67
C ALA A 66 -12.01 2.41 -0.67
N ARG A 67 -11.60 3.04 -1.79
CA ARG A 67 -12.09 2.75 -3.15
C ARG A 67 -11.42 1.54 -3.78
N ASP A 68 -10.27 1.13 -3.24
CA ASP A 68 -9.48 0.01 -3.74
C ASP A 68 -10.33 -1.27 -3.81
N PRO A 69 -10.70 -1.74 -5.03
CA PRO A 69 -11.54 -2.91 -5.18
C PRO A 69 -10.82 -4.20 -4.80
N TYR A 70 -9.48 -4.21 -4.80
CA TYR A 70 -8.70 -5.36 -4.36
C TYR A 70 -8.73 -5.49 -2.84
N TRP A 71 -8.55 -4.38 -2.12
CA TRP A 71 -8.74 -4.36 -0.66
C TRP A 71 -10.18 -4.74 -0.27
N GLN A 72 -11.21 -4.17 -0.91
CA GLN A 72 -12.61 -4.51 -0.63
C GLN A 72 -12.90 -6.01 -0.82
N ALA A 73 -12.32 -6.62 -1.87
CA ALA A 73 -12.43 -8.05 -2.11
C ALA A 73 -11.69 -8.89 -1.06
N GLY A 74 -10.51 -8.44 -0.62
CA GLY A 74 -9.76 -9.04 0.48
C GLY A 74 -10.60 -9.07 1.76
N VAL A 75 -11.15 -7.92 2.18
CA VAL A 75 -12.05 -7.86 3.36
C VAL A 75 -13.24 -8.79 3.18
N ARG A 76 -13.87 -8.80 2.00
CA ARG A 76 -15.06 -9.64 1.75
C ARG A 76 -14.71 -11.11 1.90
N ARG A 77 -13.60 -11.54 1.31
CA ARG A 77 -13.08 -12.90 1.43
C ARG A 77 -12.88 -13.28 2.90
N GLU A 78 -12.13 -12.47 3.66
CA GLU A 78 -11.87 -12.78 5.07
C GLU A 78 -13.19 -12.84 5.89
N THR A 79 -14.19 -11.99 5.61
CA THR A 79 -15.51 -12.08 6.27
C THR A 79 -16.33 -13.32 5.87
N LEU A 80 -16.11 -13.89 4.68
CA LEU A 80 -16.76 -15.11 4.24
C LEU A 80 -16.07 -16.35 4.80
N ASP A 81 -14.75 -16.33 4.90
CA ASP A 81 -13.94 -17.40 5.48
C ASP A 81 -14.11 -17.46 7.01
N HIS A 82 -14.36 -16.30 7.66
CA HIS A 82 -14.50 -16.19 9.12
C HIS A 82 -15.80 -15.45 9.51
N PRO A 83 -16.99 -16.03 9.25
CA PRO A 83 -18.28 -15.32 9.40
C PRO A 83 -18.59 -14.89 10.84
N SER A 84 -18.14 -15.64 11.85
CA SER A 84 -18.30 -15.28 13.27
C SER A 84 -17.49 -14.03 13.66
N ALA A 85 -16.43 -13.72 12.92
CA ALA A 85 -15.53 -12.59 13.15
C ALA A 85 -15.79 -11.41 12.19
N ALA A 86 -16.78 -11.49 11.29
CA ALA A 86 -16.97 -10.52 10.20
C ALA A 86 -16.97 -9.05 10.67
N SER A 87 -17.67 -8.75 11.77
CA SER A 87 -17.71 -7.41 12.33
C SER A 87 -16.35 -6.92 12.85
N ALA A 88 -15.57 -7.80 13.47
CA ALA A 88 -14.23 -7.48 13.98
C ALA A 88 -13.25 -7.27 12.82
N ILE A 89 -13.38 -8.07 11.74
CA ILE A 89 -12.58 -7.94 10.52
C ILE A 89 -12.83 -6.59 9.86
N GLU A 90 -14.09 -6.21 9.64
CA GLU A 90 -14.41 -4.89 9.09
C GLU A 90 -13.88 -3.76 9.99
N ALA A 91 -13.99 -3.91 11.31
CA ALA A 91 -13.49 -2.92 12.25
C ALA A 91 -11.96 -2.75 12.20
N GLU A 92 -11.20 -3.85 12.04
CA GLU A 92 -9.74 -3.84 11.95
C GLU A 92 -9.26 -3.30 10.60
N CYS A 93 -9.81 -3.80 9.49
CA CYS A 93 -9.40 -3.39 8.14
C CYS A 93 -9.69 -1.91 7.86
N SER A 94 -10.77 -1.37 8.45
CA SER A 94 -11.13 0.04 8.31
C SER A 94 -10.22 1.00 9.09
N ILE A 95 -9.40 0.52 10.03
CA ILE A 95 -8.49 1.38 10.81
C ILE A 95 -7.50 2.10 9.88
N CYS A 96 -6.94 1.40 8.90
CA CYS A 96 -5.96 1.97 7.96
C CYS A 96 -6.59 2.45 6.65
N HIS A 97 -7.68 1.84 6.18
CA HIS A 97 -8.27 2.15 4.87
C HIS A 97 -9.44 3.14 4.90
N MET A 98 -10.14 3.26 6.02
CA MET A 98 -11.21 4.24 6.28
C MET A 98 -10.99 4.97 7.62
N PRO A 99 -9.76 5.44 7.91
CA PRO A 99 -9.33 5.84 9.26
C PRO A 99 -10.22 6.92 9.88
N MET A 100 -10.57 7.95 9.11
CA MET A 100 -11.37 9.08 9.62
C MET A 100 -12.79 8.67 9.99
N ALA A 101 -13.46 7.92 9.10
CA ALA A 101 -14.82 7.42 9.34
C ALA A 101 -14.85 6.43 10.51
N ARG A 102 -13.89 5.50 10.56
CA ARG A 102 -13.73 4.55 11.66
C ARG A 102 -13.49 5.28 12.99
N TYR A 103 -12.62 6.27 13.01
CA TYR A 103 -12.27 6.99 14.23
C TYR A 103 -13.46 7.74 14.82
N GLU A 104 -14.23 8.47 14.00
CA GLU A 104 -15.46 9.13 14.47
C GLU A 104 -16.53 8.12 14.91
N ALA A 105 -16.65 6.97 14.23
CA ALA A 105 -17.57 5.91 14.65
C ALA A 105 -17.22 5.35 16.04
N VAL A 106 -15.93 5.15 16.34
CA VAL A 106 -15.49 4.67 17.65
C VAL A 106 -15.73 5.71 18.75
N LEU A 107 -15.49 7.00 18.48
CA LEU A 107 -15.84 8.06 19.43
C LEU A 107 -17.34 8.15 19.72
N ALA A 108 -18.17 7.76 18.75
CA ALA A 108 -19.62 7.66 18.92
C ALA A 108 -20.08 6.37 19.61
N GLY A 109 -19.16 5.53 20.11
CA GLY A 109 -19.46 4.25 20.77
C GLY A 109 -19.74 3.10 19.80
N GLY A 110 -19.44 3.28 18.51
CA GLY A 110 -19.56 2.25 17.48
C GLY A 110 -18.22 1.61 17.12
N GLN A 111 -18.17 1.00 15.94
CA GLN A 111 -16.99 0.37 15.35
C GLN A 111 -16.93 0.66 13.85
N GLY A 112 -15.80 0.38 13.23
CA GLY A 112 -15.66 0.48 11.77
C GLY A 112 -16.56 -0.53 11.05
N ARG A 113 -17.18 -0.10 9.95
CA ARG A 113 -18.02 -0.94 9.09
C ARG A 113 -17.64 -0.64 7.63
N VAL A 114 -16.92 -1.55 6.99
CA VAL A 114 -16.39 -1.35 5.64
C VAL A 114 -17.54 -1.27 4.65
N PHE A 115 -18.37 -2.32 4.57
CA PHE A 115 -19.37 -2.44 3.50
C PHE A 115 -20.57 -1.52 3.68
N ALA A 116 -20.73 -0.93 4.87
CA ALA A 116 -21.71 0.12 5.12
C ALA A 116 -21.34 1.45 4.40
N HIS A 117 -20.07 1.64 4.06
CA HIS A 117 -19.54 2.92 3.58
C HIS A 117 -18.84 2.82 2.20
N THR A 118 -19.02 1.72 1.46
CA THR A 118 -18.46 1.54 0.10
C THR A 118 -19.30 2.12 -1.02
N LYS A 119 -20.53 2.59 -0.71
CA LYS A 119 -21.39 3.31 -1.68
C LYS A 119 -21.02 4.79 -1.81
N PHE A 120 -20.32 5.34 -0.82
CA PHE A 120 -19.84 6.72 -0.79
C PHE A 120 -20.97 7.75 -1.01
N ASP A 121 -22.10 7.58 -0.31
CA ASP A 121 -23.22 8.52 -0.39
C ASP A 121 -22.80 9.93 0.09
N PRO A 122 -22.83 10.97 -0.77
CA PRO A 122 -22.43 12.32 -0.39
C PRO A 122 -23.34 12.95 0.68
N GLY A 123 -24.57 12.44 0.87
CA GLY A 123 -25.49 12.85 1.92
C GLY A 123 -25.11 12.33 3.31
N VAL A 124 -24.24 11.32 3.40
CA VAL A 124 -23.84 10.68 4.66
C VAL A 124 -22.43 11.12 5.04
N ARG A 125 -22.26 11.69 6.25
CA ARG A 125 -20.94 12.18 6.73
C ARG A 125 -19.88 11.07 6.76
N ALA A 126 -20.23 9.91 7.31
CA ALA A 126 -19.31 8.77 7.41
C ALA A 126 -18.84 8.29 6.02
N ASP A 127 -19.75 8.25 5.04
CA ASP A 127 -19.44 7.89 3.66
C ASP A 127 -18.49 8.88 3.00
N ARG A 128 -18.67 10.19 3.22
CA ARG A 128 -17.72 11.21 2.73
C ARG A 128 -16.32 11.05 3.34
N LEU A 129 -16.24 10.78 4.64
CA LEU A 129 -14.95 10.54 5.30
C LEU A 129 -14.31 9.21 4.86
N ALA A 130 -15.10 8.18 4.63
CA ALA A 130 -14.62 6.91 4.09
C ALA A 130 -14.14 7.07 2.64
N ALA A 131 -14.90 7.81 1.82
CA ALA A 131 -14.53 8.14 0.45
C ALA A 131 -13.21 8.92 0.38
N ASP A 132 -12.89 9.74 1.37
CA ASP A 132 -11.61 10.45 1.40
C ASP A 132 -10.41 9.57 1.82
N GLY A 133 -10.64 8.39 2.40
CA GLY A 133 -9.58 7.47 2.79
C GLY A 133 -8.58 8.08 3.79
N VAL A 134 -7.29 7.91 3.52
CA VAL A 134 -6.19 8.50 4.29
C VAL A 134 -5.96 9.93 3.79
N SER A 135 -6.63 10.91 4.43
CA SER A 135 -6.70 12.31 3.95
C SER A 135 -5.92 13.31 4.81
N CYS A 136 -5.88 14.57 4.36
CA CYS A 136 -5.09 15.66 4.94
C CYS A 136 -5.36 15.83 6.44
N SER A 137 -6.64 15.90 6.82
CA SER A 137 -7.02 16.11 8.22
C SER A 137 -6.74 14.90 9.11
N LEU A 138 -6.44 13.72 8.55
CA LEU A 138 -5.93 12.61 9.34
C LEU A 138 -4.44 12.82 9.67
N CYS A 139 -3.59 12.78 8.64
CA CYS A 139 -2.13 12.78 8.82
C CYS A 139 -1.66 14.04 9.55
N HIS A 140 -2.23 15.20 9.22
CA HIS A 140 -1.88 16.46 9.88
C HIS A 140 -2.47 16.61 11.29
N GLN A 141 -3.26 15.67 11.80
CA GLN A 141 -3.72 15.68 13.20
C GLN A 141 -3.03 14.63 14.08
N ILE A 142 -2.24 13.71 13.50
CA ILE A 142 -1.52 12.70 14.28
C ILE A 142 -0.49 13.39 15.16
N ALA A 143 -0.59 13.15 16.46
CA ALA A 143 0.25 13.72 17.48
C ALA A 143 1.47 12.81 17.75
N PRO A 144 2.58 13.33 18.31
CA PRO A 144 3.85 12.60 18.42
C PRO A 144 3.81 11.44 19.42
N GLU A 145 2.78 11.36 20.26
CA GLU A 145 2.67 10.37 21.31
C GLU A 145 2.68 8.95 20.73
N LYS A 146 3.58 8.13 21.28
CA LYS A 146 3.75 6.69 20.97
C LYS A 146 4.23 6.38 19.55
N LEU A 147 4.48 7.37 18.69
CA LEU A 147 4.96 7.09 17.33
C LEU A 147 6.25 6.28 17.36
N GLY A 148 6.34 5.29 16.46
CA GLY A 148 7.49 4.37 16.37
C GLY A 148 7.46 3.22 17.38
N THR A 149 6.46 3.18 18.27
CA THR A 149 6.26 2.10 19.25
C THR A 149 5.08 1.22 18.89
N ARG A 150 5.05 0.01 19.45
CA ARG A 150 4.01 -1.00 19.21
C ARG A 150 2.60 -0.50 19.49
N GLU A 151 2.46 0.41 20.44
CA GLU A 151 1.20 1.01 20.85
C GLU A 151 0.58 1.91 19.78
N SER A 152 1.37 2.40 18.82
CA SER A 152 0.90 3.23 17.69
C SER A 152 0.69 2.45 16.38
N PHE A 153 1.23 1.24 16.29
CA PHE A 153 1.10 0.38 15.11
C PHE A 153 -0.34 -0.04 14.88
N VAL A 154 -0.63 -0.61 13.71
CA VAL A 154 -1.98 -1.04 13.31
C VAL A 154 -2.99 0.11 13.37
N GLY A 155 -2.55 1.30 12.95
CA GLY A 155 -3.32 2.54 12.88
C GLY A 155 -3.79 3.08 14.24
N ARG A 156 -3.12 2.70 15.34
CA ARG A 156 -3.44 3.14 16.72
C ARG A 156 -2.76 4.46 17.10
N PHE A 157 -2.56 5.34 16.13
CA PHE A 157 -2.03 6.68 16.33
C PHE A 157 -2.91 7.52 17.27
N VAL A 158 -2.32 8.52 17.91
CA VAL A 158 -3.04 9.49 18.74
C VAL A 158 -3.41 10.70 17.89
N ILE A 159 -4.67 11.14 17.96
CA ILE A 159 -5.14 12.37 17.30
C ILE A 159 -5.11 13.52 18.30
N ALA A 160 -4.49 14.64 17.91
CA ALA A 160 -4.41 15.82 18.75
C ALA A 160 -5.80 16.34 19.15
N GLY A 161 -5.87 16.82 20.39
CA GLY A 161 -7.06 17.48 20.94
C GLY A 161 -7.33 18.84 20.29
N ALA A 162 -8.49 19.40 20.63
CA ALA A 162 -8.84 20.77 20.29
C ALA A 162 -8.40 21.74 21.40
N THR A 163 -7.94 22.93 21.02
CA THR A 163 -7.61 24.01 21.96
C THR A 163 -8.32 25.28 21.50
N GLY A 164 -9.08 25.92 22.40
CA GLY A 164 -9.86 27.12 22.05
C GLY A 164 -10.90 26.88 20.95
N GLY A 165 -11.45 25.66 20.85
CA GLY A 165 -12.42 25.28 19.82
C GLY A 165 -11.83 24.93 18.44
N LEU A 166 -10.51 25.09 18.26
CA LEU A 166 -9.82 24.73 17.01
C LEU A 166 -9.05 23.42 17.18
N ARG A 167 -9.09 22.57 16.16
CA ARG A 167 -8.26 21.36 16.11
C ARG A 167 -6.86 21.68 15.61
N THR A 168 -5.87 20.90 16.00
CA THR A 168 -4.47 21.16 15.61
C THR A 168 -4.18 20.58 14.24
N ALA A 169 -3.54 21.34 13.35
CA ALA A 169 -2.97 20.83 12.10
C ALA A 169 -1.45 20.99 12.12
N PHE A 170 -0.74 19.88 12.24
CA PHE A 170 0.71 19.83 12.28
C PHE A 170 1.33 20.02 10.90
N GLY A 171 2.36 20.85 10.80
CA GLY A 171 3.17 21.03 9.61
C GLY A 171 4.65 21.17 9.95
N PRO A 172 5.55 21.05 8.96
CA PRO A 172 6.98 21.07 9.21
C PRO A 172 7.55 22.46 9.48
N VAL A 173 6.73 23.50 9.40
CA VAL A 173 7.18 24.90 9.42
C VAL A 173 6.28 25.77 10.28
N ALA A 174 6.88 26.76 10.95
CA ALA A 174 6.14 27.82 11.62
C ALA A 174 5.30 28.64 10.63
N VAL A 175 4.08 28.97 11.03
CA VAL A 175 3.12 29.79 10.27
C VAL A 175 2.91 31.11 11.01
N ASP A 176 3.07 32.24 10.33
CA ASP A 176 2.87 33.57 10.92
C ASP A 176 1.41 33.81 11.33
N ALA A 177 1.19 34.77 12.23
CA ALA A 177 -0.11 35.05 12.81
C ALA A 177 -1.20 35.39 11.76
N GLY A 178 -0.84 36.07 10.67
CA GLY A 178 -1.77 36.45 9.62
C GLY A 178 -2.28 35.23 8.86
N ARG A 179 -1.35 34.38 8.37
CA ARG A 179 -1.71 33.13 7.69
C ARG A 179 -2.38 32.12 8.61
N ALA A 180 -1.96 32.05 9.88
CA ALA A 180 -2.57 31.20 10.88
C ALA A 180 -4.03 31.58 11.14
N ARG A 181 -4.34 32.88 11.18
CA ARG A 181 -5.72 33.38 11.33
C ARG A 181 -6.60 32.98 10.14
N ILE A 182 -6.10 33.14 8.91
CA ILE A 182 -6.83 32.75 7.69
C ILE A 182 -7.11 31.25 7.68
N MET A 183 -6.09 30.42 7.94
CA MET A 183 -6.26 28.98 8.01
C MET A 183 -7.28 28.62 9.09
N SER A 184 -7.19 29.20 10.28
CA SER A 184 -8.11 28.93 11.39
C SER A 184 -9.54 29.28 11.05
N SER A 185 -9.80 30.50 10.53
CA SER A 185 -11.17 30.92 10.18
C SER A 185 -11.74 30.18 8.99
N SER A 186 -10.89 29.82 8.02
CA SER A 186 -11.33 29.18 6.77
C SER A 186 -11.38 27.66 6.87
N SER A 187 -10.71 27.01 7.81
CA SER A 187 -10.65 25.55 7.89
C SER A 187 -11.21 24.96 9.18
N GLY A 188 -11.15 25.69 10.32
CA GLY A 188 -11.40 25.14 11.65
C GLY A 188 -10.15 24.53 12.31
N PHE A 189 -8.99 24.60 11.64
CA PHE A 189 -7.72 24.09 12.14
C PHE A 189 -6.71 25.19 12.46
N ARG A 190 -5.99 25.01 13.57
CA ARG A 190 -4.86 25.83 13.99
C ARG A 190 -3.56 25.22 13.46
N PRO A 191 -2.84 25.87 12.53
CA PRO A 191 -1.53 25.37 12.10
C PRO A 191 -0.54 25.38 13.27
N THR A 192 0.22 24.30 13.40
CA THR A 192 1.22 24.12 14.46
C THR A 192 2.46 23.48 13.87
N GLU A 193 3.62 24.08 14.10
CA GLU A 193 4.88 23.46 13.70
C GLU A 193 5.16 22.22 14.53
N ALA A 194 5.57 21.12 13.90
CA ALA A 194 5.87 19.86 14.55
C ALA A 194 6.95 19.09 13.80
N LYS A 195 7.98 18.62 14.52
CA LYS A 195 9.09 17.88 13.93
C LYS A 195 8.71 16.47 13.49
N HIS A 196 7.83 15.80 14.24
CA HIS A 196 7.45 14.40 13.99
C HIS A 196 6.78 14.19 12.62
N ILE A 197 6.24 15.24 12.00
CA ILE A 197 5.68 15.15 10.64
C ILE A 197 6.73 14.77 9.59
N ARG A 198 8.03 14.97 9.88
CA ARG A 198 9.18 14.62 9.03
C ARG A 198 9.82 13.26 9.39
N HIS A 199 9.31 12.56 10.41
CA HIS A 199 9.90 11.34 10.95
C HIS A 199 9.18 10.07 10.47
N SER A 200 9.93 9.01 10.14
CA SER A 200 9.39 7.74 9.62
C SER A 200 8.33 7.11 10.54
N GLU A 201 8.43 7.37 11.84
CA GLU A 201 7.55 6.91 12.91
C GLU A 201 6.09 7.35 12.74
N LEU A 202 5.84 8.46 12.01
CA LEU A 202 4.48 8.82 11.58
C LEU A 202 3.91 7.80 10.60
N CYS A 203 4.70 7.38 9.61
CA CYS A 203 4.28 6.37 8.63
C CYS A 203 4.13 4.99 9.29
N ALA A 204 5.00 4.70 10.27
CA ALA A 204 5.03 3.44 11.01
C ALA A 204 3.68 3.06 11.64
N SER A 205 2.84 4.04 12.00
CA SER A 205 1.53 3.76 12.60
C SER A 205 0.64 2.91 11.69
N CYS A 206 0.66 3.15 10.37
CA CYS A 206 -0.12 2.36 9.41
C CYS A 206 0.74 1.34 8.65
N HIS A 207 2.04 1.59 8.54
CA HIS A 207 3.02 0.75 7.84
C HIS A 207 3.75 -0.25 8.76
N THR A 208 3.08 -0.63 9.84
CA THR A 208 3.39 -1.80 10.69
C THR A 208 2.08 -2.47 11.07
N LEU A 209 1.67 -3.45 10.27
CA LEU A 209 0.43 -4.20 10.41
C LEU A 209 0.75 -5.61 10.93
N LEU A 210 0.31 -5.85 12.17
CA LEU A 210 0.36 -7.13 12.83
C LEU A 210 -1.10 -7.60 12.98
N THR A 211 -1.48 -8.64 12.26
CA THR A 211 -2.85 -9.19 12.28
C THR A 211 -2.96 -10.36 13.23
N HIS A 212 -4.17 -10.71 13.61
CA HIS A 212 -4.43 -11.91 14.39
C HIS A 212 -4.94 -13.01 13.47
N SER A 213 -4.19 -14.11 13.38
CA SER A 213 -4.64 -15.31 12.70
C SER A 213 -5.85 -15.89 13.44
N LEU A 214 -6.84 -16.38 12.72
CA LEU A 214 -8.10 -16.92 13.23
C LEU A 214 -8.19 -18.42 12.94
N ASP A 215 -8.73 -19.17 13.90
CA ASP A 215 -9.14 -20.56 13.68
C ASP A 215 -10.49 -20.66 12.93
N ALA A 216 -10.94 -21.90 12.70
CA ALA A 216 -12.24 -22.19 12.07
C ALA A 216 -13.45 -21.68 12.87
N ALA A 217 -13.29 -21.40 14.18
CA ALA A 217 -14.32 -20.79 15.00
C ALA A 217 -14.28 -19.25 14.99
N GLY A 218 -13.29 -18.66 14.31
CA GLY A 218 -13.04 -17.22 14.26
C GLY A 218 -12.34 -16.68 15.49
N LYS A 219 -11.66 -17.53 16.27
CA LYS A 219 -10.91 -17.12 17.46
C LYS A 219 -9.43 -16.85 17.12
N PRO A 220 -8.81 -15.82 17.70
CA PRO A 220 -7.38 -15.57 17.54
C PRO A 220 -6.52 -16.76 18.01
N VAL A 221 -5.60 -17.22 17.17
CA VAL A 221 -4.65 -18.30 17.47
C VAL A 221 -3.18 -17.87 17.45
N GLY A 222 -2.91 -16.65 16.97
CA GLY A 222 -1.57 -16.09 16.92
C GLY A 222 -1.57 -14.72 16.28
N GLU A 223 -0.44 -14.03 16.40
CA GLU A 223 -0.20 -12.79 15.67
C GLU A 223 0.70 -13.08 14.47
N PHE A 224 0.39 -12.44 13.34
CA PHE A 224 1.10 -12.60 12.08
C PHE A 224 1.56 -11.23 11.56
N PRO A 225 2.86 -11.08 11.21
CA PRO A 225 3.40 -9.81 10.69
C PRO A 225 3.01 -9.60 9.22
N GLU A 226 1.76 -9.27 8.94
CA GLU A 226 1.24 -9.17 7.57
C GLU A 226 2.00 -8.15 6.71
N GLN A 227 2.25 -6.95 7.23
CA GLN A 227 2.94 -5.89 6.51
C GLN A 227 3.82 -5.08 7.46
N VAL A 228 5.15 -5.23 7.37
CA VAL A 228 6.07 -4.58 8.30
C VAL A 228 7.20 -3.76 7.63
N PRO A 229 6.94 -2.97 6.57
CA PRO A 229 7.97 -2.16 5.89
C PRO A 229 8.76 -1.24 6.83
N TYR A 230 8.13 -0.70 7.87
CA TYR A 230 8.84 0.14 8.84
C TYR A 230 9.87 -0.67 9.65
N LEU A 231 9.53 -1.88 10.10
CA LEU A 231 10.48 -2.74 10.81
C LEU A 231 11.60 -3.24 9.89
N GLU A 232 11.28 -3.53 8.62
CA GLU A 232 12.29 -3.86 7.61
C GLU A 232 13.27 -2.69 7.38
N TRP A 233 12.77 -1.46 7.38
CA TRP A 233 13.58 -0.23 7.30
C TRP A 233 14.40 0.02 8.57
N LEU A 234 13.80 -0.22 9.74
CA LEU A 234 14.45 -0.08 11.03
C LEU A 234 15.64 -1.06 11.15
N HIS A 235 15.52 -2.25 10.57
CA HIS A 235 16.59 -3.25 10.50
C HIS A 235 17.55 -3.07 9.31
N SER A 236 17.63 -1.88 8.73
CA SER A 236 18.55 -1.58 7.63
C SER A 236 19.45 -0.38 7.92
N ALA A 237 20.48 -0.19 7.09
CA ALA A 237 21.33 0.99 7.18
C ALA A 237 20.59 2.30 6.81
N TYR A 238 19.39 2.22 6.21
CA TYR A 238 18.63 3.41 5.81
C TYR A 238 18.02 4.16 6.99
N ARG A 239 17.84 3.50 8.14
CA ARG A 239 17.28 4.17 9.33
C ARG A 239 18.05 5.42 9.76
N GLU A 240 19.37 5.42 9.52
CA GLU A 240 20.27 6.54 9.83
C GLU A 240 20.53 7.47 8.62
N ALA A 241 20.07 7.10 7.42
CA ALA A 241 20.43 7.79 6.18
C ALA A 241 19.26 8.52 5.53
N MET A 242 18.04 7.98 5.59
CA MET A 242 16.89 8.49 4.87
C MET A 242 15.57 8.08 5.53
N SER A 243 14.74 9.06 5.87
CA SER A 243 13.38 8.79 6.38
C SER A 243 12.43 8.35 5.26
N CYS A 244 11.29 7.76 5.64
CA CYS A 244 10.23 7.41 4.71
C CYS A 244 9.81 8.63 3.85
N GLN A 245 9.64 9.80 4.49
CA GLN A 245 9.26 11.03 3.81
C GLN A 245 10.32 11.51 2.82
N ALA A 246 11.61 11.37 3.14
CA ALA A 246 12.67 11.83 2.24
C ALA A 246 12.67 11.09 0.89
N CYS A 247 12.22 9.83 0.85
CA CYS A 247 12.04 9.05 -0.38
C CYS A 247 10.63 9.19 -0.98
N HIS A 248 9.59 9.00 -0.17
CA HIS A 248 8.19 8.91 -0.61
C HIS A 248 7.45 10.25 -0.63
N MET A 249 8.07 11.35 -0.21
CA MET A 249 7.53 12.70 -0.35
C MET A 249 8.61 13.62 -0.94
N PRO A 250 9.01 13.37 -2.20
CA PRO A 250 10.18 14.02 -2.79
C PRO A 250 10.03 15.54 -2.75
N LEU A 251 11.14 16.23 -2.50
CA LEU A 251 11.14 17.69 -2.43
C LEU A 251 10.90 18.30 -3.81
N VAL A 252 10.15 19.40 -3.82
CA VAL A 252 10.12 20.33 -4.97
C VAL A 252 11.52 20.94 -5.10
N ARG A 253 12.04 20.97 -6.33
CA ARG A 253 13.34 21.59 -6.61
C ARG A 253 13.19 23.12 -6.59
N GLY A 254 13.79 23.76 -5.59
CA GLY A 254 13.80 25.21 -5.38
C GLY A 254 12.62 25.72 -4.52
N PRO A 255 12.63 27.02 -4.15
CA PRO A 255 11.61 27.61 -3.29
C PRO A 255 10.22 27.53 -3.91
N ALA A 256 9.22 27.06 -3.16
CA ALA A 256 7.87 26.84 -3.68
C ALA A 256 6.79 27.30 -2.70
N PRO A 257 5.59 27.69 -3.19
CA PRO A 257 4.47 28.01 -2.32
C PRO A 257 3.88 26.75 -1.69
N ILE A 258 3.41 26.88 -0.44
CA ILE A 258 2.60 25.84 0.22
C ILE A 258 1.11 26.19 0.25
N ALA A 259 0.74 27.40 -0.15
CA ALA A 259 -0.63 27.89 -0.24
C ALA A 259 -0.77 28.92 -1.37
N SER A 260 -1.92 28.94 -2.05
CA SER A 260 -2.27 29.89 -3.12
C SER A 260 -2.70 31.26 -2.60
N VAL A 261 -3.09 31.33 -1.33
CA VAL A 261 -3.46 32.57 -0.63
C VAL A 261 -2.30 33.11 0.18
N LEU A 262 -2.09 34.43 0.16
CA LEU A 262 -0.95 35.10 0.80
C LEU A 262 0.35 34.34 0.52
N VAL A 263 0.71 34.20 -0.76
CA VAL A 263 1.84 33.38 -1.19
C VAL A 263 3.11 33.69 -0.37
N ASN A 264 3.74 32.63 0.13
CA ASN A 264 5.05 32.66 0.76
C ASN A 264 5.84 31.48 0.23
N LEU A 265 6.98 31.75 -0.38
CA LEU A 265 7.86 30.71 -0.90
C LEU A 265 8.67 30.10 0.25
N ARG A 266 8.83 28.79 0.20
CA ARG A 266 9.58 28.03 1.20
C ARG A 266 10.50 27.04 0.53
N ASP A 267 11.65 26.83 1.15
CA ASP A 267 12.52 25.71 0.81
C ASP A 267 11.94 24.40 1.36
N GLU A 268 12.45 23.28 0.83
CA GLU A 268 12.09 21.93 1.29
C GLU A 268 10.59 21.61 1.28
N VAL A 269 9.85 22.10 0.29
CA VAL A 269 8.44 21.73 0.11
C VAL A 269 8.35 20.28 -0.36
N SER A 270 7.78 19.40 0.47
CA SER A 270 7.52 18.00 0.12
C SER A 270 6.30 17.85 -0.77
N ARG A 271 6.44 17.08 -1.85
CA ARG A 271 5.32 16.67 -2.70
C ARG A 271 4.47 15.60 -2.00
N HIS A 272 3.18 15.60 -2.29
CA HIS A 272 2.19 14.65 -1.75
C HIS A 272 1.83 13.58 -2.78
N SER A 273 2.81 13.18 -3.59
CA SER A 273 2.64 12.16 -4.65
C SER A 273 2.78 10.72 -4.14
N PHE A 274 3.41 10.51 -2.99
CA PHE A 274 3.54 9.21 -2.29
C PHE A 274 3.84 8.02 -3.22
N PRO A 275 4.89 8.08 -4.07
CA PRO A 275 5.21 6.97 -4.96
C PRO A 275 5.46 5.70 -4.14
N GLY A 276 4.92 4.58 -4.61
CA GLY A 276 5.06 3.28 -3.97
C GLY A 276 5.24 2.20 -5.01
N GLY A 277 4.48 1.10 -4.90
CA GLY A 277 4.53 -0.02 -5.83
C GLY A 277 3.28 -0.25 -6.68
N ASN A 278 2.22 0.55 -6.54
CA ASN A 278 0.88 0.19 -7.03
C ASN A 278 0.45 0.89 -8.34
N PHE A 279 1.34 0.95 -9.34
CA PHE A 279 1.01 1.46 -10.68
C PHE A 279 -0.19 0.75 -11.32
N PHE A 280 -0.33 -0.56 -11.06
CA PHE A 280 -1.42 -1.37 -11.59
C PHE A 280 -2.78 -0.95 -11.02
N LEU A 281 -2.88 -0.78 -9.69
CA LEU A 281 -4.13 -0.34 -9.06
C LEU A 281 -4.46 1.11 -9.41
N GLN A 282 -3.48 1.99 -9.59
CA GLN A 282 -3.72 3.35 -10.10
C GLN A 282 -4.35 3.32 -11.50
N ARG A 283 -3.83 2.49 -12.41
CA ARG A 283 -4.41 2.31 -13.76
C ARG A 283 -5.77 1.63 -13.73
N LEU A 284 -5.98 0.68 -12.82
CA LEU A 284 -7.28 0.03 -12.61
C LEU A 284 -8.33 1.04 -12.11
N LEU A 285 -7.98 1.84 -11.09
CA LEU A 285 -8.81 2.94 -10.60
C LEU A 285 -9.14 3.92 -11.73
N ASN A 286 -8.17 4.23 -12.59
CA ASN A 286 -8.39 5.09 -13.75
C ASN A 286 -9.38 4.47 -14.76
N ARG A 287 -9.16 3.21 -15.13
CA ARG A 287 -9.99 2.48 -16.10
C ARG A 287 -11.44 2.35 -15.64
N PHE A 288 -11.66 2.08 -14.36
CA PHE A 288 -12.98 1.83 -13.78
C PHE A 288 -13.47 2.98 -12.89
N ARG A 289 -12.96 4.20 -13.12
CA ARG A 289 -13.19 5.37 -12.26
C ARG A 289 -14.65 5.69 -11.98
N GLY A 290 -15.54 5.45 -12.95
CA GLY A 290 -16.97 5.67 -12.81
C GLY A 290 -17.62 4.66 -11.85
N GLU A 291 -17.27 3.38 -11.98
CA GLU A 291 -17.76 2.30 -11.10
C GLU A 291 -17.21 2.42 -9.67
N LEU A 292 -16.01 3.00 -9.52
CA LEU A 292 -15.30 3.11 -8.25
C LEU A 292 -15.43 4.48 -7.58
N ALA A 293 -16.21 5.39 -8.16
CA ALA A 293 -16.43 6.76 -7.68
C ALA A 293 -15.12 7.54 -7.43
N VAL A 294 -14.11 7.37 -8.29
CA VAL A 294 -12.79 8.01 -8.12
C VAL A 294 -12.88 9.50 -8.45
N SER A 295 -12.41 10.34 -7.51
CA SER A 295 -12.46 11.80 -7.62
C SER A 295 -11.37 12.39 -8.51
N ALA A 296 -10.19 11.77 -8.55
CA ALA A 296 -9.09 12.22 -9.40
C ALA A 296 -9.45 12.21 -10.89
N LEU A 297 -8.88 13.17 -11.62
CA LEU A 297 -9.01 13.25 -13.07
C LEU A 297 -8.19 12.14 -13.74
N PRO A 298 -8.61 11.62 -14.91
CA PRO A 298 -7.89 10.55 -15.59
C PRO A 298 -6.40 10.85 -15.83
N ALA A 299 -6.08 12.08 -16.22
CA ALA A 299 -4.71 12.52 -16.44
C ALA A 299 -3.88 12.60 -15.15
N GLN A 300 -4.50 12.81 -13.98
CA GLN A 300 -3.80 12.81 -12.69
C GLN A 300 -3.43 11.38 -12.28
N LEU A 301 -4.36 10.43 -12.44
CA LEU A 301 -4.11 9.01 -12.17
C LEU A 301 -3.04 8.43 -13.10
N GLU A 302 -3.10 8.73 -14.40
CA GLU A 302 -2.07 8.23 -15.32
C GLU A 302 -0.68 8.80 -14.98
N ARG A 303 -0.58 10.11 -14.71
CA ARG A 303 0.68 10.70 -14.26
C ARG A 303 1.20 10.08 -12.96
N SER A 304 0.31 9.73 -12.03
CA SER A 304 0.69 9.05 -10.78
C SER A 304 1.17 7.62 -11.04
N ALA A 305 0.53 6.89 -11.97
CA ALA A 305 0.96 5.55 -12.39
C ALA A 305 2.32 5.58 -13.10
N GLU A 306 2.51 6.48 -14.06
CA GLU A 306 3.77 6.68 -14.76
C GLU A 306 4.89 7.09 -13.81
N GLY A 307 4.63 8.05 -12.91
CA GLY A 307 5.60 8.46 -11.89
C GLY A 307 5.96 7.33 -10.92
N THR A 308 5.02 6.43 -10.62
CA THR A 308 5.29 5.21 -9.84
C THR A 308 6.21 4.26 -10.60
N ILE A 309 5.99 4.05 -11.90
CA ILE A 309 6.84 3.19 -12.74
C ILE A 309 8.24 3.79 -12.87
N GLU A 310 8.36 5.10 -13.09
CA GLU A 310 9.64 5.80 -13.16
C GLU A 310 10.41 5.70 -11.83
N HIS A 311 9.72 5.91 -10.70
CA HIS A 311 10.31 5.74 -9.38
C HIS A 311 10.84 4.33 -9.17
N LEU A 312 10.04 3.30 -9.49
CA LEU A 312 10.44 1.91 -9.38
C LEU A 312 11.66 1.59 -10.26
N GLY A 313 11.67 2.05 -11.51
CA GLY A 313 12.79 1.80 -12.44
C GLY A 313 14.10 2.51 -12.07
N ARG A 314 14.04 3.55 -11.25
CA ARG A 314 15.22 4.33 -10.83
C ARG A 314 15.72 3.99 -9.43
N GLU A 315 14.80 3.70 -8.51
CA GLU A 315 15.07 3.66 -7.06
C GLU A 315 14.86 2.26 -6.44
N ALA A 316 14.29 1.28 -7.16
CA ALA A 316 14.01 -0.03 -6.56
C ALA A 316 15.24 -0.94 -6.55
N ALA A 317 15.88 -1.14 -7.71
CA ALA A 317 16.93 -2.14 -7.85
C ALA A 317 17.95 -1.83 -8.95
N ARG A 318 19.11 -2.48 -8.86
CA ARG A 318 20.09 -2.60 -9.95
C ARG A 318 20.32 -4.06 -10.29
N LEU A 319 20.62 -4.34 -11.56
CA LEU A 319 20.88 -5.67 -12.06
C LEU A 319 22.16 -5.66 -12.90
N THR A 320 23.06 -6.61 -12.66
CA THR A 320 24.28 -6.80 -13.45
C THR A 320 24.51 -8.28 -13.78
N ILE A 321 25.21 -8.55 -14.88
CA ILE A 321 25.68 -9.88 -15.27
C ILE A 321 27.20 -9.90 -15.11
N GLU A 322 27.69 -10.81 -14.29
CA GLU A 322 29.09 -10.95 -13.91
C GLU A 322 29.63 -12.33 -14.36
N ASP A 323 30.95 -12.45 -14.48
CA ASP A 323 31.67 -13.73 -14.67
C ASP A 323 31.13 -14.64 -15.79
N ALA A 324 30.58 -14.05 -16.85
CA ALA A 324 29.95 -14.80 -17.92
C ALA A 324 30.95 -15.41 -18.91
N GLY A 325 30.79 -16.71 -19.19
CA GLY A 325 31.57 -17.44 -20.19
C GLY A 325 30.93 -18.78 -20.56
N VAL A 326 31.35 -19.33 -21.70
CA VAL A 326 30.92 -20.65 -22.18
C VAL A 326 32.10 -21.62 -22.07
N ARG A 327 31.89 -22.76 -21.40
CA ARG A 327 32.87 -23.86 -21.31
C ARG A 327 32.15 -25.18 -21.51
N GLU A 328 32.67 -26.06 -22.36
CA GLU A 328 32.11 -27.40 -22.60
C GLU A 328 30.60 -27.40 -22.90
N ASN A 329 30.15 -26.50 -23.79
CA ASN A 329 28.74 -26.27 -24.12
C ASN A 329 27.85 -25.93 -22.91
N ARG A 330 28.42 -25.35 -21.86
CA ARG A 330 27.69 -24.82 -20.71
C ARG A 330 27.97 -23.33 -20.57
N LEU A 331 26.92 -22.53 -20.64
CA LEU A 331 26.97 -21.13 -20.27
C LEU A 331 26.98 -21.02 -18.75
N GLN A 332 27.97 -20.30 -18.22
CA GLN A 332 28.06 -19.91 -16.83
C GLN A 332 28.03 -18.39 -16.75
N ALA A 333 27.30 -17.85 -15.78
CA ALA A 333 27.29 -16.42 -15.44
C ALA A 333 26.78 -16.25 -14.01
N VAL A 334 26.98 -15.07 -13.44
CA VAL A 334 26.40 -14.67 -12.16
C VAL A 334 25.48 -13.48 -12.39
N ILE A 335 24.22 -13.60 -11.98
CA ILE A 335 23.29 -12.47 -11.94
C ILE A 335 23.40 -11.85 -10.55
N ARG A 336 23.80 -10.59 -10.48
CA ARG A 336 23.78 -9.83 -9.24
C ARG A 336 22.59 -8.87 -9.23
N ILE A 337 21.79 -8.95 -8.18
CA ILE A 337 20.63 -8.10 -7.93
C ILE A 337 20.95 -7.26 -6.71
N GLU A 338 20.82 -5.94 -6.82
CA GLU A 338 21.02 -5.02 -5.70
C GLU A 338 19.69 -4.35 -5.34
N ASN A 339 19.34 -4.36 -4.06
CA ASN A 339 18.18 -3.62 -3.54
C ASN A 339 18.62 -2.19 -3.18
N LEU A 340 17.99 -1.21 -3.83
CA LEU A 340 18.26 0.21 -3.60
C LEU A 340 17.25 0.84 -2.61
N ALA A 341 16.20 0.11 -2.24
CA ALA A 341 15.24 0.52 -1.24
C ALA A 341 15.75 0.30 0.19
N GLY A 342 15.21 1.08 1.12
CA GLY A 342 15.55 1.00 2.55
C GLY A 342 14.87 -0.14 3.31
N HIS A 343 13.97 -0.88 2.68
CA HIS A 343 13.20 -2.02 3.22
C HIS A 343 13.34 -3.22 2.27
N LYS A 344 12.70 -4.36 2.55
CA LYS A 344 12.76 -5.50 1.61
C LYS A 344 12.15 -5.14 0.26
N LEU A 345 12.58 -5.79 -0.82
CA LEU A 345 12.03 -5.60 -2.17
C LEU A 345 11.45 -6.91 -2.72
N PRO A 346 10.13 -6.96 -3.01
CA PRO A 346 9.11 -5.97 -2.66
C PRO A 346 8.79 -5.96 -1.14
N THR A 347 8.31 -4.84 -0.60
CA THR A 347 7.86 -4.74 0.81
C THR A 347 6.33 -4.76 0.94
N ALA A 348 5.86 -4.89 2.18
CA ALA A 348 4.48 -4.82 2.62
C ALA A 348 3.61 -5.98 2.09
N TYR A 349 2.45 -5.67 1.50
CA TYR A 349 1.40 -6.64 1.22
C TYR A 349 1.90 -7.89 0.46
N PRO A 350 1.64 -9.12 0.98
CA PRO A 350 2.27 -10.35 0.46
C PRO A 350 1.90 -10.75 -0.98
N SER A 351 0.94 -10.09 -1.62
CA SER A 351 0.65 -10.31 -3.05
C SER A 351 1.75 -9.84 -4.00
N ARG A 352 2.69 -9.04 -3.48
CA ARG A 352 3.74 -8.43 -4.29
C ARG A 352 4.88 -9.42 -4.52
N ARG A 353 5.35 -9.49 -5.75
CA ARG A 353 6.52 -10.31 -6.12
C ARG A 353 7.43 -9.59 -7.11
N ALA A 354 8.72 -9.86 -7.00
CA ALA A 354 9.69 -9.57 -8.04
C ALA A 354 10.33 -10.87 -8.52
N TRP A 355 10.74 -10.96 -9.77
CA TRP A 355 11.35 -12.19 -10.29
C TRP A 355 12.33 -11.93 -11.42
N LEU A 356 13.21 -12.89 -11.66
CA LEU A 356 14.12 -12.87 -12.81
C LEU A 356 13.43 -13.47 -14.03
N HIS A 357 13.38 -12.71 -15.12
CA HIS A 357 13.19 -13.24 -16.47
C HIS A 357 14.56 -13.36 -17.12
N VAL A 358 14.96 -14.60 -17.44
CA VAL A 358 16.27 -14.92 -18.03
C VAL A 358 16.03 -15.44 -19.44
N LYS A 359 16.69 -14.83 -20.42
CA LYS A 359 16.63 -15.24 -21.82
C LYS A 359 18.04 -15.34 -22.40
N VAL A 360 18.35 -16.47 -23.01
CA VAL A 360 19.62 -16.71 -23.73
C VAL A 360 19.28 -17.03 -25.19
N SER A 361 19.94 -16.34 -26.11
CA SER A 361 19.79 -16.57 -27.55
C SER A 361 21.13 -16.70 -28.27
N ASP A 362 21.14 -17.37 -29.42
CA ASP A 362 22.30 -17.37 -30.31
C ASP A 362 22.42 -16.05 -31.11
N ALA A 363 23.47 -15.95 -31.93
CA ALA A 363 23.73 -14.81 -32.80
C ALA A 363 22.60 -14.53 -33.81
N GLY A 364 21.81 -15.54 -34.17
CA GLY A 364 20.65 -15.43 -35.07
C GLY A 364 19.36 -15.04 -34.35
N GLY A 365 19.40 -14.87 -33.02
CA GLY A 365 18.24 -14.53 -32.20
C GLY A 365 17.35 -15.72 -31.84
N ARG A 366 17.75 -16.96 -32.15
CA ARG A 366 17.01 -18.14 -31.71
C ARG A 366 17.22 -18.35 -30.21
N ILE A 367 16.12 -18.57 -29.51
CA ILE A 367 16.11 -18.78 -28.05
C ILE A 367 16.71 -20.16 -27.74
N LEU A 368 17.75 -20.17 -26.91
CA LEU A 368 18.42 -21.38 -26.41
C LEU A 368 17.94 -21.74 -25.00
N PHE A 369 17.54 -20.74 -24.22
CA PHE A 369 17.00 -20.89 -22.86
C PHE A 369 16.09 -19.70 -22.54
N GLU A 370 14.97 -19.96 -21.87
CA GLU A 370 14.10 -18.91 -21.34
C GLU A 370 13.43 -19.39 -20.05
N SER A 371 13.43 -18.56 -19.01
CA SER A 371 12.78 -18.84 -17.72
C SER A 371 12.12 -17.58 -17.17
N GLY A 372 10.92 -17.72 -16.60
CA GLY A 372 10.20 -16.63 -15.93
C GLY A 372 9.54 -15.61 -16.87
N ALA A 373 9.17 -16.02 -18.08
CA ALA A 373 8.44 -15.14 -19.02
C ALA A 373 7.06 -14.76 -18.45
N LEU A 374 6.65 -13.50 -18.63
CA LEU A 374 5.32 -13.04 -18.25
C LEU A 374 4.30 -13.46 -19.31
N ASN A 375 3.25 -14.15 -18.90
CA ASN A 375 2.13 -14.50 -19.76
C ASN A 375 1.13 -13.32 -19.89
N PRO A 376 0.34 -13.25 -20.99
CA PRO A 376 -0.66 -12.19 -21.17
C PRO A 376 -1.74 -12.11 -20.09
N ASP A 377 -1.97 -13.20 -19.34
CA ASP A 377 -2.91 -13.27 -18.23
C ASP A 377 -2.30 -12.85 -16.88
N GLY A 378 -1.04 -12.42 -16.87
CA GLY A 378 -0.31 -11.98 -15.68
C GLY A 378 0.33 -13.10 -14.87
N SER A 379 0.18 -14.37 -15.27
CA SER A 379 0.93 -15.49 -14.69
C SER A 379 2.38 -15.50 -15.18
N ILE A 380 3.26 -16.16 -14.43
CA ILE A 380 4.67 -16.33 -14.81
C ILE A 380 4.86 -17.75 -15.33
N GLN A 381 5.41 -17.89 -16.54
CA GLN A 381 5.75 -19.19 -17.10
C GLN A 381 6.78 -19.91 -16.22
N GLY A 382 6.44 -21.13 -15.81
CA GLY A 382 7.28 -21.96 -14.95
C GLY A 382 7.08 -21.74 -13.45
N ASN A 383 6.24 -20.78 -13.03
CA ASN A 383 5.98 -20.55 -11.61
C ASN A 383 5.03 -21.61 -11.02
N ASP A 384 5.54 -22.41 -10.08
CA ASP A 384 4.81 -23.43 -9.35
C ASP A 384 3.53 -22.90 -8.66
N ASN A 385 3.55 -21.71 -8.05
CA ASN A 385 2.39 -21.17 -7.33
C ASN A 385 1.29 -20.71 -8.29
N ASP A 386 1.64 -20.21 -9.47
CA ASP A 386 0.64 -19.82 -10.48
C ASP A 386 -0.02 -21.06 -11.11
N LEU A 387 0.67 -22.20 -11.16
CA LEU A 387 0.13 -23.48 -11.65
C LEU A 387 -0.70 -24.24 -10.59
N ASP A 388 -0.20 -24.32 -9.35
CA ASP A 388 -0.84 -25.04 -8.24
C ASP A 388 -0.84 -24.17 -6.97
N PRO A 389 -2.01 -23.83 -6.40
CA PRO A 389 -2.08 -22.98 -5.21
C PRO A 389 -1.38 -23.58 -3.98
N ARG A 390 -1.08 -24.89 -3.98
CA ARG A 390 -0.42 -25.59 -2.87
C ARG A 390 1.11 -25.66 -3.00
N ARG A 391 1.67 -25.18 -4.12
CA ARG A 391 3.12 -25.19 -4.41
C ARG A 391 3.65 -23.77 -4.50
N TYR A 392 4.98 -23.63 -4.41
CA TYR A 392 5.69 -22.36 -4.59
C TYR A 392 7.15 -22.61 -4.93
N GLU A 393 7.76 -21.65 -5.63
CA GLU A 393 9.19 -21.68 -5.94
C GLU A 393 10.03 -21.56 -4.67
N GLN A 394 11.05 -22.41 -4.52
CA GLN A 394 12.09 -22.20 -3.52
C GLN A 394 12.98 -21.00 -3.89
N HIS A 395 13.90 -20.61 -3.00
CA HIS A 395 14.99 -19.71 -3.39
C HIS A 395 16.10 -20.52 -4.06
N TYR A 396 16.54 -20.09 -5.25
CA TYR A 396 17.56 -20.74 -6.05
C TYR A 396 18.90 -20.00 -5.97
N GLU A 397 19.95 -20.70 -5.56
CA GLU A 397 21.34 -20.22 -5.69
C GLU A 397 21.90 -20.42 -7.11
N GLU A 398 21.31 -21.35 -7.88
CA GLU A 398 21.64 -21.66 -9.26
C GLU A 398 20.39 -21.93 -10.09
N ILE A 399 20.33 -21.37 -11.29
CA ILE A 399 19.35 -21.66 -12.34
C ILE A 399 20.06 -22.44 -13.44
N ASN A 400 19.63 -23.67 -13.68
CA ASN A 400 20.14 -24.58 -14.71
C ASN A 400 19.02 -25.19 -15.58
N SER A 401 17.76 -24.95 -15.26
CA SER A 401 16.59 -25.42 -16.00
C SER A 401 15.58 -24.29 -16.23
N PRO A 402 14.86 -24.26 -17.38
CA PRO A 402 13.81 -23.27 -17.67
C PRO A 402 12.71 -23.20 -16.62
N GLU A 403 12.43 -24.33 -15.94
CA GLU A 403 11.42 -24.48 -14.92
C GLU A 403 11.81 -23.82 -13.58
N GLN A 404 13.07 -23.43 -13.39
CA GLN A 404 13.55 -22.79 -12.17
C GLN A 404 13.41 -21.28 -12.25
N VAL A 405 12.30 -20.74 -11.73
CA VAL A 405 12.04 -19.31 -11.74
C VAL A 405 12.44 -18.69 -10.40
N GLN A 406 13.45 -17.82 -10.39
CA GLN A 406 13.82 -17.09 -9.17
C GLN A 406 12.80 -15.99 -8.88
N ILE A 407 11.93 -16.24 -7.89
CA ILE A 407 10.92 -15.30 -7.41
C ILE A 407 11.24 -14.85 -5.98
N TYR A 408 11.33 -13.54 -5.80
CA TYR A 408 11.46 -12.81 -4.54
C TYR A 408 10.07 -12.41 -4.04
N GLU A 409 9.57 -13.13 -3.05
CA GLU A 409 8.19 -13.01 -2.55
C GLU A 409 8.07 -13.54 -1.12
N ALA A 410 6.94 -13.22 -0.49
CA ALA A 410 6.52 -13.87 0.74
C ALA A 410 5.42 -14.89 0.44
N ILE A 411 5.59 -16.13 0.91
CA ILE A 411 4.58 -17.18 0.87
C ILE A 411 4.12 -17.43 2.29
N MET A 412 2.84 -17.17 2.55
CA MET A 412 2.22 -17.43 3.85
C MET A 412 1.75 -18.88 3.95
N GLY A 413 1.81 -19.45 5.14
CA GLY A 413 1.35 -20.79 5.44
C GLY A 413 0.19 -20.78 6.42
N ASP A 414 -0.80 -21.63 6.16
CA ASP A 414 -1.89 -21.94 7.08
C ASP A 414 -1.40 -22.81 8.27
N PRO A 415 -2.26 -23.13 9.27
CA PRO A 415 -1.89 -24.01 10.38
C PRO A 415 -1.43 -25.41 9.98
N SER A 416 -1.84 -25.90 8.80
CA SER A 416 -1.44 -27.19 8.25
C SER A 416 -0.12 -27.12 7.47
N GLY A 417 0.48 -25.94 7.34
CA GLY A 417 1.69 -25.71 6.56
C GLY A 417 1.47 -25.67 5.04
N VAL A 418 0.24 -25.51 4.58
CA VAL A 418 -0.09 -25.35 3.17
C VAL A 418 -0.05 -23.86 2.80
N PRO A 419 0.45 -23.48 1.61
CA PRO A 419 0.40 -22.10 1.15
C PRO A 419 -1.03 -21.54 1.17
N THR A 420 -1.17 -20.30 1.64
CA THR A 420 -2.46 -19.61 1.69
C THR A 420 -2.31 -18.15 1.29
N THR A 421 -3.34 -17.60 0.64
CA THR A 421 -3.50 -16.16 0.45
C THR A 421 -4.43 -15.55 1.50
N GLY A 422 -4.96 -16.36 2.44
CA GLY A 422 -5.83 -15.93 3.55
C GLY A 422 -5.03 -15.15 4.58
N LEU A 423 -5.31 -13.85 4.70
CA LEU A 423 -4.55 -12.98 5.60
C LEU A 423 -4.76 -13.40 7.06
N LEU A 424 -6.01 -13.71 7.42
CA LEU A 424 -6.35 -14.14 8.77
C LEU A 424 -6.23 -15.65 8.96
N THR A 425 -5.99 -16.43 7.90
CA THR A 425 -5.65 -17.85 8.01
C THR A 425 -4.14 -18.07 8.19
N ALA A 426 -3.30 -17.15 7.71
CA ALA A 426 -1.85 -17.26 7.77
C ALA A 426 -1.33 -17.22 9.21
N VAL A 427 -0.50 -18.20 9.60
CA VAL A 427 0.12 -18.26 10.95
C VAL A 427 1.64 -18.14 10.94
N ARG A 428 2.27 -18.32 9.76
CA ARG A 428 3.73 -18.20 9.57
C ARG A 428 4.06 -17.97 8.10
N TYR A 429 5.29 -17.55 7.83
CA TYR A 429 5.85 -17.62 6.48
C TYR A 429 6.39 -19.03 6.22
N LEU A 430 6.10 -19.57 5.03
CA LEU A 430 6.76 -20.76 4.48
C LEU A 430 8.04 -20.36 3.74
N LYS A 431 8.00 -19.17 3.11
CA LYS A 431 9.11 -18.53 2.41
C LYS A 431 8.98 -17.02 2.59
N ASP A 432 10.10 -16.36 2.83
CA ASP A 432 10.26 -14.92 2.68
C ASP A 432 11.70 -14.67 2.28
N ASN A 433 11.93 -14.64 0.97
CA ASN A 433 13.22 -14.34 0.37
C ASN A 433 13.21 -12.96 -0.31
N ARG A 434 12.29 -12.05 0.04
CA ARG A 434 12.23 -10.70 -0.55
C ARG A 434 13.59 -10.02 -0.35
N LEU A 435 14.12 -9.40 -1.40
CA LEU A 435 15.51 -8.88 -1.43
C LEU A 435 15.77 -7.95 -0.26
N LEU A 436 16.83 -8.23 0.51
CA LEU A 436 17.10 -7.50 1.75
C LEU A 436 17.67 -6.10 1.47
N PRO A 437 17.33 -5.07 2.27
CA PRO A 437 17.93 -3.75 2.13
C PRO A 437 19.39 -3.75 2.60
N ARG A 438 20.17 -2.77 2.14
CA ARG A 438 21.58 -2.61 2.53
C ARG A 438 21.71 -2.54 4.06
N GLY A 439 22.65 -3.32 4.60
CA GLY A 439 22.93 -3.37 6.04
C GLY A 439 22.02 -4.27 6.86
N PHE A 440 21.05 -4.95 6.23
CA PHE A 440 20.22 -5.95 6.90
C PHE A 440 21.05 -7.18 7.26
N ASP A 441 21.05 -7.56 8.53
CA ASP A 441 21.69 -8.77 9.02
C ASP A 441 20.67 -9.86 9.33
N LYS A 442 20.79 -11.01 8.64
CA LYS A 442 19.89 -12.16 8.79
C LYS A 442 19.93 -12.76 10.21
N SER A 443 21.07 -12.68 10.88
CA SER A 443 21.29 -13.37 12.16
C SER A 443 20.68 -12.65 13.37
N SER A 444 20.55 -11.33 13.28
CA SER A 444 19.97 -10.48 14.33
C SER A 444 18.54 -10.02 14.03
N ALA A 445 17.98 -10.40 12.87
CA ALA A 445 16.63 -10.03 12.48
C ALA A 445 15.58 -10.62 13.42
N GLU A 446 14.66 -9.77 13.91
CA GLU A 446 13.48 -10.22 14.65
C GLU A 446 12.56 -11.06 13.76
N LYS A 447 11.70 -11.88 14.40
CA LYS A 447 10.84 -12.86 13.71
C LYS A 447 9.96 -12.19 12.65
N GLU A 448 9.51 -10.98 12.91
CA GLU A 448 8.63 -10.15 12.10
C GLU A 448 9.25 -9.82 10.73
N VAL A 449 10.58 -9.68 10.66
CA VAL A 449 11.31 -9.29 9.45
C VAL A 449 12.31 -10.35 8.98
N ALA A 450 12.41 -11.47 9.69
CA ALA A 450 13.34 -12.55 9.40
C ALA A 450 13.20 -13.08 7.95
N VAL A 451 14.27 -13.74 7.48
CA VAL A 451 14.26 -14.50 6.23
C VAL A 451 13.69 -15.88 6.51
N TRP A 452 12.86 -16.39 5.60
CA TRP A 452 12.24 -17.71 5.74
C TRP A 452 12.48 -18.57 4.49
N GLY A 453 12.63 -19.88 4.69
CA GLY A 453 12.93 -20.84 3.62
C GLY A 453 14.42 -21.01 3.35
N THR A 454 14.78 -21.52 2.16
CA THR A 454 16.16 -21.89 1.81
C THR A 454 17.13 -20.70 1.76
N ALA A 455 16.63 -19.48 1.52
CA ALA A 455 17.42 -18.25 1.49
C ALA A 455 18.12 -17.90 2.82
N VAL A 456 17.70 -18.50 3.94
CA VAL A 456 18.38 -18.32 5.24
C VAL A 456 19.82 -18.82 5.15
N GLY A 457 20.02 -19.99 4.54
CA GLY A 457 21.32 -20.66 4.43
C GLY A 457 22.21 -20.15 3.30
N ASP A 458 21.64 -19.47 2.31
CA ASP A 458 22.43 -18.95 1.19
C ASP A 458 23.38 -17.83 1.65
N ARG A 459 24.66 -17.97 1.31
CA ARG A 459 25.72 -17.01 1.64
C ARG A 459 25.78 -15.85 0.66
N ASN A 460 25.14 -15.96 -0.50
CA ASN A 460 25.08 -14.93 -1.53
C ASN A 460 23.87 -14.01 -1.37
N PHE A 461 22.79 -14.50 -0.77
CA PHE A 461 21.65 -13.70 -0.32
C PHE A 461 21.97 -12.94 0.99
N ILE A 462 22.32 -11.66 0.86
CA ILE A 462 22.81 -10.80 1.95
C ILE A 462 22.08 -9.45 2.01
N GLY A 463 22.33 -8.67 3.07
CA GLY A 463 21.81 -7.31 3.20
C GLY A 463 22.25 -6.39 2.05
N GLY A 464 21.34 -6.12 1.13
CA GLY A 464 21.53 -5.22 -0.01
C GLY A 464 21.65 -5.94 -1.36
N SER A 465 21.84 -7.26 -1.41
CA SER A 465 22.00 -7.96 -2.68
C SER A 465 21.76 -9.47 -2.63
N ASP A 466 21.56 -10.03 -3.81
CA ASP A 466 21.59 -11.47 -4.08
C ASP A 466 22.49 -11.76 -5.30
N ARG A 467 23.13 -12.93 -5.33
CA ARG A 467 23.91 -13.41 -6.49
C ARG A 467 23.48 -14.82 -6.87
N VAL A 468 22.79 -14.94 -8.01
CA VAL A 468 22.26 -16.20 -8.54
C VAL A 468 23.15 -16.69 -9.68
N ARG A 469 23.64 -17.93 -9.62
CA ARG A 469 24.42 -18.53 -10.72
C ARG A 469 23.52 -18.99 -11.85
N LEU A 470 23.95 -18.77 -13.09
CA LEU A 470 23.42 -19.45 -14.27
C LEU A 470 24.36 -20.60 -14.63
N ALA A 471 23.81 -21.78 -14.88
CA ALA A 471 24.55 -22.95 -15.35
C ALA A 471 23.75 -23.67 -16.46
N ILE A 472 23.67 -23.05 -17.63
CA ILE A 472 22.75 -23.44 -18.70
C ILE A 472 23.48 -24.33 -19.72
N LYS A 473 22.96 -25.53 -19.96
CA LYS A 473 23.46 -26.39 -21.05
C LYS A 473 22.98 -25.85 -22.39
N LEU A 474 23.92 -25.57 -23.29
CA LEU A 474 23.63 -25.08 -24.64
C LEU A 474 23.48 -26.25 -25.62
N PRO A 475 22.62 -26.13 -26.65
CA PRO A 475 22.42 -27.19 -27.65
C PRO A 475 23.58 -27.24 -28.66
N GLY A 476 24.68 -27.90 -28.31
CA GLY A 476 25.88 -28.03 -29.16
C GLY A 476 26.81 -26.82 -29.08
N GLU A 477 27.85 -26.82 -29.93
CA GLU A 477 28.79 -25.69 -30.02
C GLU A 477 28.06 -24.45 -30.52
N GLN A 478 28.07 -23.41 -29.70
CA GLN A 478 27.50 -22.11 -30.05
C GLN A 478 28.61 -21.14 -30.43
N GLY A 479 28.32 -20.27 -31.39
CA GLY A 479 29.09 -19.04 -31.58
C GLY A 479 28.81 -18.05 -30.44
N SER A 480 28.72 -16.76 -30.76
CA SER A 480 28.38 -15.78 -29.73
C SER A 480 26.97 -16.00 -29.17
N VAL A 481 26.82 -15.89 -27.84
CA VAL A 481 25.54 -15.97 -27.14
C VAL A 481 25.17 -14.61 -26.55
N ARG A 482 23.89 -14.29 -26.57
CA ARG A 482 23.32 -13.09 -25.96
C ARG A 482 22.52 -13.50 -24.73
N ILE A 483 22.86 -12.91 -23.59
CA ILE A 483 22.21 -13.11 -22.30
C ILE A 483 21.44 -11.83 -21.97
N GLU A 484 20.13 -11.95 -21.81
CA GLU A 484 19.26 -10.87 -21.36
C GLU A 484 18.61 -11.30 -20.05
N VAL A 485 18.78 -10.47 -19.02
CA VAL A 485 18.14 -10.69 -17.72
C VAL A 485 17.38 -9.43 -17.34
N ALA A 486 16.13 -9.59 -16.92
CA ALA A 486 15.31 -8.52 -16.38
C ALA A 486 14.77 -8.89 -15.00
N LEU A 487 14.82 -7.95 -14.06
CA LEU A 487 14.09 -8.05 -12.80
C LEU A 487 12.71 -7.43 -13.02
N TRP A 488 11.67 -8.26 -13.03
CA TRP A 488 10.29 -7.84 -13.14
C TRP A 488 9.64 -7.69 -11.77
N TYR A 489 8.57 -6.90 -11.71
CA TYR A 489 7.78 -6.67 -10.50
C TYR A 489 6.29 -6.61 -10.82
N GLN A 490 5.49 -7.23 -9.95
CA GLN A 490 4.04 -7.29 -10.04
C GLN A 490 3.42 -7.00 -8.65
N PRO A 491 2.60 -5.95 -8.50
CA PRO A 491 1.97 -5.61 -7.22
C PRO A 491 0.91 -6.62 -6.78
N VAL A 492 0.20 -7.23 -7.73
CA VAL A 492 -0.82 -8.25 -7.47
C VAL A 492 -0.47 -9.50 -8.27
N ALA A 493 0.14 -10.48 -7.59
CA ALA A 493 0.47 -11.77 -8.18
C ALA A 493 -0.77 -12.46 -8.75
N TYR A 494 -0.59 -13.21 -9.85
CA TYR A 494 -1.67 -13.93 -10.51
C TYR A 494 -2.45 -14.82 -9.53
N ARG A 495 -1.76 -15.66 -8.74
CA ARG A 495 -2.41 -16.54 -7.75
C ARG A 495 -3.31 -15.76 -6.78
N TRP A 496 -2.86 -14.60 -6.32
CA TRP A 496 -3.63 -13.76 -5.40
C TRP A 496 -4.90 -13.19 -6.03
N ALA A 497 -4.87 -12.85 -7.33
CA ALA A 497 -6.07 -12.43 -8.05
C ALA A 497 -6.99 -13.63 -8.39
N ALA A 498 -6.40 -14.75 -8.83
CA ALA A 498 -7.12 -15.94 -9.27
C ALA A 498 -7.90 -16.60 -8.13
N ASN A 499 -7.34 -16.66 -6.92
CA ASN A 499 -8.03 -17.24 -5.76
C ASN A 499 -9.34 -16.50 -5.41
N LEU A 500 -9.45 -15.21 -5.73
CA LEU A 500 -10.69 -14.46 -5.51
C LEU A 500 -11.82 -14.89 -6.45
N SER A 501 -11.53 -15.57 -7.56
CA SER A 501 -12.54 -16.05 -8.52
C SER A 501 -13.46 -17.13 -7.96
N GLU A 502 -13.02 -17.85 -6.92
CA GLU A 502 -13.79 -18.92 -6.28
C GLU A 502 -14.96 -18.38 -5.44
N TYR A 503 -14.88 -17.12 -5.02
CA TYR A 503 -15.85 -16.51 -4.10
C TYR A 503 -17.07 -15.96 -4.83
N GLN A 504 -18.26 -16.47 -4.51
CA GLN A 504 -19.54 -16.01 -5.05
C GLN A 504 -20.05 -14.74 -4.34
N ALA A 505 -19.28 -13.65 -4.40
CA ALA A 505 -19.62 -12.36 -3.84
C ALA A 505 -19.24 -11.21 -4.78
N PHE A 506 -19.92 -10.06 -4.62
CA PHE A 506 -19.78 -8.92 -5.54
C PHE A 506 -18.32 -8.41 -5.61
N GLU A 507 -17.66 -8.19 -4.48
CA GLU A 507 -16.34 -7.57 -4.44
C GLU A 507 -15.25 -8.46 -5.08
N PRO A 508 -15.12 -9.77 -4.72
CA PRO A 508 -14.19 -10.69 -5.38
C PRO A 508 -14.43 -10.86 -6.88
N GLN A 509 -15.69 -11.03 -7.32
CA GLN A 509 -16.00 -11.18 -8.74
C GLN A 509 -15.69 -9.91 -9.54
N ARG A 510 -15.90 -8.74 -8.95
CA ARG A 510 -15.59 -7.46 -9.59
C ARG A 510 -14.08 -7.28 -9.79
N ILE A 511 -13.25 -7.50 -8.77
CA ILE A 511 -11.80 -7.35 -8.93
C ILE A 511 -11.21 -8.40 -9.86
N TRP A 512 -11.71 -9.64 -9.83
CA TRP A 512 -11.27 -10.68 -10.75
C TRP A 512 -11.52 -10.31 -12.21
N ARG A 513 -12.72 -9.78 -12.52
CA ARG A 513 -13.03 -9.22 -13.84
C ARG A 513 -12.06 -8.11 -14.24
N TYR A 514 -11.80 -7.17 -13.34
CA TYR A 514 -10.88 -6.06 -13.61
C TYR A 514 -9.45 -6.53 -13.87
N PHE A 515 -8.95 -7.48 -13.06
CA PHE A 515 -7.63 -8.06 -13.23
C PHE A 515 -7.48 -8.69 -14.61
N ARG A 516 -8.41 -9.57 -15.02
CA ARG A 516 -8.38 -10.23 -16.33
C ARG A 516 -8.36 -9.25 -17.52
N LEU A 517 -9.04 -8.11 -17.39
CA LEU A 517 -9.07 -7.08 -18.44
C LEU A 517 -7.77 -6.28 -18.54
N LEU A 518 -6.99 -6.22 -17.46
CA LEU A 518 -5.78 -5.40 -17.37
C LEU A 518 -4.49 -6.22 -17.18
N ALA A 519 -4.58 -7.55 -17.18
CA ALA A 519 -3.51 -8.45 -16.76
C ALA A 519 -2.19 -8.27 -17.54
N GLN A 520 -2.27 -7.91 -18.82
CA GLN A 520 -1.09 -7.59 -19.65
C GLN A 520 -0.26 -6.43 -19.08
N GLY A 521 -0.90 -5.48 -18.40
CA GLY A 521 -0.26 -4.34 -17.75
C GLY A 521 -0.04 -4.54 -16.25
N SER A 522 -0.09 -5.78 -15.75
CA SER A 522 0.03 -6.08 -14.31
C SER A 522 1.46 -6.05 -13.80
N ALA A 523 2.47 -6.05 -14.67
CA ALA A 523 3.88 -6.08 -14.27
C ALA A 523 4.73 -5.07 -15.05
N VAL A 524 5.85 -4.66 -14.45
CA VAL A 524 6.86 -3.78 -15.06
C VAL A 524 8.26 -4.28 -14.77
N LYS A 525 9.23 -3.92 -15.63
CA LYS A 525 10.65 -4.16 -15.37
C LYS A 525 11.19 -3.11 -14.40
N LEU A 526 11.84 -3.56 -13.33
CA LEU A 526 12.58 -2.72 -12.39
C LEU A 526 13.99 -2.43 -12.90
N ALA A 527 14.67 -3.44 -13.43
CA ALA A 527 16.04 -3.33 -13.94
C ALA A 527 16.28 -4.37 -15.05
N GLN A 528 17.27 -4.11 -15.91
CA GLN A 528 17.67 -5.02 -16.99
C GLN A 528 19.17 -4.98 -17.19
N ALA A 529 19.76 -6.13 -17.52
CA ALA A 529 21.14 -6.28 -17.95
C ALA A 529 21.19 -7.13 -19.21
N VAL A 530 22.09 -6.76 -20.13
CA VAL A 530 22.33 -7.48 -21.39
C VAL A 530 23.82 -7.66 -21.57
N LEU A 531 24.23 -8.88 -21.94
CA LEU A 531 25.61 -9.19 -22.25
C LEU A 531 25.69 -10.05 -23.51
N VAL A 532 26.64 -9.74 -24.40
CA VAL A 532 26.97 -10.57 -25.56
C VAL A 532 28.35 -11.17 -25.32
N ARG A 533 28.48 -12.49 -25.48
CA ARG A 533 29.71 -13.24 -25.25
C ARG A 533 30.10 -14.11 -26.42
#